data_AF-A0A2A5QYQ2-F1
#
_entry.id   AF-A0A2A5QYQ2-F1
#
_cell.length_a   1.000
_cell.length_b   1.000
_cell.length_c   1.000
_cell.angle_alpha   90.00
_cell.angle_beta   90.00
_cell.angle_gamma   90.00
#
_symmetry.space_group_name_H-M   'P 1'
#
loop_
_entity.id
_entity.type
_entity.pdbx_description
1 polymer ?
#
loop_
_entity_poly.entity_id
_entity_poly.type
_entity_poly.pdbx_seq_one_letter_code
_entity_poly.pdbx_strand_id
1 'polypeptide(L)'
;MRLLATLPLQAGAEEIGTNALIAMAIGTLLALVITIGAAYWVYKDASKRENNELAWAVGIGALLLFVFPLGIIALILYVVIRGDETTSEPMQGGTAGGEW
;
A
#
# COMPACT_ATOMS: atom_id res chain seq x y z
N MET A 1 5.95 -51.23 19.77
CA MET A 1 6.37 -50.11 20.65
C MET A 1 6.78 -48.83 19.91
N ARG A 2 7.22 -48.85 18.64
CA ARG A 2 7.65 -47.62 17.94
C ARG A 2 6.52 -46.62 17.58
N LEU A 3 5.29 -47.10 17.35
CA LEU A 3 4.12 -46.27 17.01
C LEU A 3 3.66 -45.33 18.14
N LEU A 4 3.81 -45.74 19.41
CA LEU A 4 3.37 -44.93 20.56
C LEU A 4 4.30 -43.75 20.85
N ALA A 5 5.58 -43.85 20.45
CA ALA A 5 6.57 -42.81 20.66
C ALA A 5 6.45 -41.65 19.66
N THR A 6 5.86 -41.89 18.48
CA THR A 6 5.73 -40.88 17.42
C THR A 6 4.39 -40.14 17.44
N LEU A 7 3.35 -40.71 18.05
CA LEU A 7 2.03 -40.09 18.20
C LEU A 7 2.05 -38.66 18.78
N PRO A 8 2.74 -38.37 19.90
CA PRO A 8 2.79 -37.01 20.44
C PRO A 8 3.54 -36.04 19.53
N LEU A 9 4.53 -36.52 18.77
CA LEU A 9 5.28 -35.72 17.80
C LEU A 9 4.44 -35.38 16.56
N GLN A 10 3.60 -36.31 16.12
CA GLN A 10 2.75 -36.17 14.94
C GLN A 10 1.56 -35.23 15.22
N ALA A 11 0.94 -35.35 16.40
CA ALA A 11 -0.15 -34.47 16.83
C ALA A 11 0.30 -33.00 16.97
N GLY A 12 1.48 -32.76 17.57
CA GLY A 12 2.04 -31.41 17.68
C GLY A 12 2.48 -30.81 16.34
N ALA A 13 2.98 -31.62 15.41
CA ALA A 13 3.37 -31.16 14.07
C ALA A 13 2.15 -30.82 13.19
N GLU A 14 1.05 -31.57 13.31
CA GLU A 14 -0.19 -31.32 12.59
C GLU A 14 -0.87 -30.02 13.04
N GLU A 15 -0.86 -29.73 14.36
CA GLU A 15 -1.36 -28.45 14.88
C GLU A 15 -0.49 -27.25 14.47
N ILE A 16 0.84 -27.38 14.49
CA ILE A 16 1.74 -26.31 14.01
C ILE A 16 1.54 -26.06 12.52
N GLY A 17 1.41 -27.12 11.71
CA GLY A 17 1.17 -27.00 10.27
C GLY A 17 -0.16 -26.31 9.95
N THR A 18 -1.24 -26.73 10.62
CA THR A 18 -2.58 -26.15 10.41
C THR A 18 -2.63 -24.68 10.83
N ASN A 19 -2.10 -24.35 12.01
CA ASN A 19 -2.09 -22.97 12.51
C ASN A 19 -1.22 -22.05 11.63
N ALA A 20 -0.08 -22.53 11.13
CA ALA A 20 0.78 -21.78 10.22
C ALA A 20 0.08 -21.52 8.87
N LEU A 21 -0.62 -22.50 8.31
CA LEU A 21 -1.40 -22.33 7.08
C LEU A 21 -2.54 -21.33 7.26
N ILE A 22 -3.26 -21.39 8.38
CA ILE A 22 -4.32 -20.42 8.72
C ILE A 22 -3.73 -19.00 8.84
N ALA A 23 -2.62 -18.85 9.57
CA ALA A 23 -1.95 -17.56 9.73
C ALA A 23 -1.48 -16.99 8.39
N MET A 24 -0.89 -17.83 7.53
CA MET A 24 -0.47 -17.44 6.19
C MET A 24 -1.66 -17.04 5.30
N ALA A 25 -2.76 -17.79 5.36
CA ALA A 25 -3.98 -17.47 4.61
C ALA A 25 -4.58 -16.13 5.05
N ILE A 26 -4.71 -15.90 6.36
CA ILE A 26 -5.18 -14.62 6.90
C ILE A 26 -4.23 -13.49 6.51
N GLY A 27 -2.92 -13.68 6.67
CA GLY A 27 -1.93 -12.68 6.28
C GLY A 27 -2.00 -12.32 4.79
N THR A 28 -2.16 -13.32 3.93
CA THR A 28 -2.33 -13.12 2.48
C THR A 28 -3.62 -12.37 2.16
N LEU A 29 -4.74 -12.73 2.80
CA LEU A 29 -6.01 -12.04 2.63
C LEU A 29 -5.92 -10.57 3.06
N LEU A 30 -5.29 -10.29 4.21
CA LEU A 30 -5.08 -8.92 4.68
C LEU A 30 -4.21 -8.14 3.70
N ALA A 31 -3.11 -8.73 3.20
CA ALA A 31 -2.25 -8.10 2.21
C ALA A 31 -3.00 -7.78 0.91
N LEU A 32 -3.85 -8.69 0.44
CA LEU A 32 -4.70 -8.46 -0.74
C LEU A 32 -5.71 -7.34 -0.51
N VAL A 33 -6.41 -7.33 0.63
CA VAL A 33 -7.38 -6.27 0.97
C VAL A 33 -6.70 -4.91 1.04
N ILE A 34 -5.54 -4.81 1.69
CA ILE A 34 -4.76 -3.57 1.77
C ILE A 34 -4.31 -3.14 0.38
N THR A 35 -3.80 -4.06 -0.44
CA THR A 35 -3.32 -3.77 -1.80
C THR A 35 -4.45 -3.26 -2.69
N ILE A 36 -5.60 -3.94 -2.70
CA ILE A 36 -6.78 -3.54 -3.47
C ILE A 36 -7.31 -2.20 -2.97
N GLY A 37 -7.39 -2.01 -1.66
CA GLY A 37 -7.82 -0.75 -1.04
C GLY A 37 -6.92 0.42 -1.43
N ALA A 38 -5.60 0.24 -1.37
CA ALA A 38 -4.62 1.25 -1.79
C ALA A 38 -4.72 1.55 -3.29
N ALA A 39 -4.78 0.52 -4.15
CA ALA A 39 -4.92 0.71 -5.59
C ALA A 39 -6.23 1.42 -5.96
N TYR A 40 -7.33 1.04 -5.32
CA TYR A 40 -8.63 1.72 -5.51
C TYR A 40 -8.57 3.18 -5.06
N TRP A 41 -7.95 3.45 -3.91
CA TRP A 41 -7.79 4.82 -3.43
C TRP A 41 -6.94 5.66 -4.41
N VAL A 42 -5.81 5.14 -4.87
CA VAL A 42 -4.95 5.77 -5.89
C VAL A 42 -5.73 6.05 -7.17
N TYR A 43 -6.51 5.07 -7.64
CA TYR A 43 -7.38 5.25 -8.81
C TYR A 43 -8.32 6.43 -8.62
N LYS A 44 -9.06 6.45 -7.51
CA LYS A 44 -10.04 7.51 -7.22
C LYS A 44 -9.38 8.88 -7.00
N ASP A 45 -8.18 8.93 -6.46
CA ASP A 45 -7.42 10.17 -6.27
C ASP A 45 -6.87 10.68 -7.61
N ALA A 46 -6.28 9.81 -8.44
CA ALA A 46 -5.76 10.16 -9.76
C ALA A 46 -6.86 10.59 -10.74
N SER A 47 -8.03 9.93 -10.73
CA SER A 47 -9.17 10.33 -11.56
C SER A 47 -9.68 11.72 -11.25
N LYS A 48 -9.57 12.18 -9.99
CA LYS A 48 -9.96 13.56 -9.60
C LYS A 48 -8.95 14.61 -10.06
N ARG A 49 -7.72 14.19 -10.34
CA ARG A 49 -6.58 15.04 -10.70
C ARG A 49 -6.28 14.99 -12.20
N GLU A 50 -7.18 14.40 -12.99
CA GLU A 50 -7.06 14.24 -14.45
C GLU A 50 -5.71 13.66 -14.89
N ASN A 51 -5.13 12.79 -14.05
CA ASN A 51 -3.87 12.09 -14.31
C ASN A 51 -4.18 10.64 -14.75
N ASN A 52 -3.20 9.92 -15.29
CA ASN A 52 -3.34 8.54 -15.75
C ASN A 52 -3.61 7.56 -14.59
N GLU A 53 -4.88 7.42 -14.23
CA GLU A 53 -5.37 6.72 -13.06
C GLU A 53 -5.13 5.21 -13.15
N LEU A 54 -5.22 4.64 -14.34
CA LEU A 54 -5.00 3.22 -14.55
C LEU A 54 -3.53 2.86 -14.37
N ALA A 55 -2.61 3.65 -14.93
CA ALA A 55 -1.18 3.42 -14.77
C ALA A 55 -0.76 3.49 -13.30
N TRP A 56 -1.24 4.50 -12.55
CA TRP A 56 -0.93 4.64 -11.14
C TRP A 56 -1.52 3.52 -10.27
N ALA A 57 -2.80 3.21 -10.46
CA ALA A 57 -3.47 2.19 -9.66
C ALA A 57 -2.89 0.80 -9.91
N VAL A 58 -2.68 0.42 -11.16
CA VAL A 58 -2.09 -0.88 -11.53
C VAL A 58 -0.63 -0.95 -11.12
N GLY A 59 0.15 0.12 -11.35
CA GLY A 59 1.56 0.17 -10.98
C GLY A 59 1.78 0.00 -9.47
N ILE A 60 1.05 0.77 -8.65
CA ILE A 60 1.13 0.68 -7.19
C ILE A 60 0.58 -0.65 -6.69
N GLY A 61 -0.56 -1.10 -7.21
CA GLY A 61 -1.15 -2.39 -6.83
C GLY A 61 -0.22 -3.57 -7.12
N ALA A 62 0.40 -3.61 -8.31
CA ALA A 62 1.35 -4.65 -8.68
C ALA A 62 2.62 -4.60 -7.82
N LEU A 63 3.17 -3.41 -7.56
CA LEU A 63 4.36 -3.27 -6.73
C LEU A 63 4.08 -3.67 -5.27
N LEU A 64 2.92 -3.32 -4.71
CA LEU A 64 2.54 -3.76 -3.35
C LEU A 64 2.40 -5.28 -3.26
N LEU A 65 1.90 -5.93 -4.30
CA LEU A 65 1.66 -7.37 -4.31
C LEU A 65 2.94 -8.19 -4.52
N PHE A 66 3.79 -7.80 -5.48
CA PHE A 66 4.93 -8.60 -5.92
C PHE A 66 6.27 -8.14 -5.33
N VAL A 67 6.41 -6.84 -5.02
CA VAL A 67 7.65 -6.26 -4.50
C VAL A 67 7.32 -5.26 -3.39
N PHE A 68 6.72 -5.77 -2.31
CA PHE A 68 6.09 -4.96 -1.27
C PHE A 68 6.88 -3.71 -0.84
N PRO A 69 8.21 -3.76 -0.56
CA PRO A 69 8.96 -2.56 -0.18
C PRO A 69 8.96 -1.48 -1.28
N LEU A 70 9.08 -1.87 -2.55
CA LEU A 70 8.98 -0.93 -3.68
C LEU A 70 7.56 -0.40 -3.85
N GLY A 71 6.53 -1.20 -3.55
CA GLY A 71 5.14 -0.74 -3.55
C GLY A 71 4.90 0.38 -2.53
N ILE A 72 5.45 0.25 -1.33
CA ILE A 72 5.39 1.30 -0.32
C ILE A 72 6.12 2.56 -0.80
N ILE A 73 7.33 2.42 -1.35
CA ILE A 73 8.08 3.56 -1.89
C ILE A 73 7.29 4.25 -3.03
N ALA A 74 6.71 3.49 -3.95
CA ALA A 74 5.91 4.03 -5.05
C ALA A 74 4.66 4.76 -4.56
N LEU A 75 3.98 4.22 -3.53
CA LEU A 75 2.83 4.87 -2.91
C LEU A 75 3.23 6.20 -2.24
N ILE A 76 4.37 6.24 -1.53
CA ILE A 76 4.90 7.48 -0.95
C ILE A 76 5.21 8.50 -2.06
N LEU A 77 5.91 8.08 -3.12
CA LEU A 77 6.24 8.95 -4.25
C LEU A 77 4.98 9.52 -4.89
N TYR A 78 3.97 8.70 -5.12
CA TYR A 78 2.68 9.14 -5.62
C TYR A 78 2.07 10.24 -4.74
N VAL A 79 2.03 10.06 -3.43
CA VAL A 79 1.51 11.07 -2.49
C VAL A 79 2.30 12.38 -2.54
N VAL A 80 3.62 12.32 -2.76
CA VAL A 80 4.48 13.51 -2.86
C VAL A 80 4.29 14.26 -4.18
N ILE A 81 4.14 13.54 -5.30
CA ILE A 81 4.13 14.15 -6.64
C ILE A 81 2.73 14.35 -7.23
N ARG A 82 1.67 13.84 -6.58
CA ARG A 82 0.28 13.94 -7.08
C ARG A 82 -0.25 15.36 -7.22
N GLY A 83 0.54 16.38 -6.87
CA GLY A 83 0.21 17.79 -7.11
C GLY A 83 -0.97 18.22 -6.27
N ASP A 84 -0.77 18.39 -4.96
CA ASP A 84 -1.60 19.35 -4.26
C ASP A 84 -1.21 20.71 -4.84
N GLU A 85 -2.19 21.47 -5.35
CA GLU A 85 -1.99 22.87 -5.69
C GLU A 85 -1.46 23.53 -4.42
N THR A 86 -0.14 23.70 -4.32
CA THR A 86 0.41 24.70 -3.42
C THR A 86 -0.22 25.98 -3.94
N THR A 87 -1.23 26.49 -3.24
CA THR A 87 -1.73 27.85 -3.39
C THR A 87 -0.50 28.70 -3.66
N SER A 88 -0.32 29.06 -4.91
CA SER A 88 0.63 30.08 -5.28
C SER A 88 -0.06 31.31 -4.76
N GLU A 89 0.12 31.63 -3.48
CA GLU A 89 -0.29 32.94 -2.98
C GLU A 89 0.27 33.93 -3.98
N PRO A 90 -0.55 34.77 -4.62
CA PRO A 90 0.03 35.89 -5.32
C PRO A 90 0.87 36.59 -4.26
N MET A 91 2.17 36.73 -4.49
CA MET A 91 2.98 37.70 -3.74
C MET A 91 2.45 39.09 -4.09
N GLN A 92 1.25 39.42 -3.60
CA GLN A 92 0.67 40.74 -3.63
C GLN A 92 1.06 41.41 -2.31
N GLY A 93 2.37 41.54 -2.10
CA GLY A 93 2.96 42.41 -1.10
C GLY A 93 3.11 43.81 -1.67
N GLY A 94 1.99 44.53 -1.77
CA GLY A 94 1.84 45.99 -1.80
C GLY A 94 2.82 46.85 -2.60
N THR A 95 2.39 47.36 -3.76
CA THR A 95 2.80 48.70 -4.21
C THR A 95 1.92 49.75 -3.51
N ALA A 96 2.33 50.24 -2.34
CA ALA A 96 1.82 51.50 -1.80
C ALA A 96 2.76 52.04 -0.71
N GLY A 97 3.80 52.77 -1.11
CA GLY A 97 4.55 53.63 -0.19
C GLY A 97 6.01 53.77 -0.55
N GLY A 98 6.38 54.94 -1.08
CA GLY A 98 7.75 55.44 -1.02
C GLY A 98 8.32 55.94 -2.35
N GLU A 99 8.49 57.26 -2.40
CA GLU A 99 9.59 57.98 -3.10
C GLU A 99 9.49 57.99 -4.63
N TRP A 100 8.92 59.06 -5.23
CA TRP A 100 9.52 60.34 -5.63
C TRP A 100 8.40 61.35 -5.94
#